data_AF-A0A395GHZ6-F1
#
_entry.id   AF-A0A395GHZ6-F1
#
_cell.length_a   1.000
_cell.length_b   1.000
_cell.length_c   1.000
_cell.angle_alpha   90.00
_cell.angle_beta   90.00
_cell.angle_gamma   90.00
#
_symmetry.space_group_name_H-M   'P 1'
#
loop_
_entity.id
_entity.type
_entity.pdbx_description
1 polymer ?
#
loop_
_entity_poly.entity_id
_entity_poly.type
_entity_poly.pdbx_seq_one_letter_code
_entity_poly.pdbx_strand_id
1 'polypeptide(L)'
;MSRATDSGATAEAPSLPWRALSSTTIFGVAALCRSFLYVCSRPEVHGLDSFLELLDSRADPTQRTRGLLTGTLPFFVRLWLGCLG
;
A
#
# COMPACT_ATOMS: atom_id res chain seq x y z
N MET A 1 44.40 2.13 -3.01
CA MET A 1 43.37 2.21 -4.07
C MET A 1 42.01 2.14 -3.40
N SER A 2 41.39 3.29 -3.16
CA SER A 2 40.08 3.38 -2.50
C SER A 2 39.00 3.18 -3.54
N ARG A 3 38.25 2.08 -3.40
CA ARG A 3 37.14 1.69 -4.27
C ARG A 3 36.09 2.81 -4.25
N ALA A 4 35.90 3.49 -5.38
CA ALA A 4 34.78 4.39 -5.58
C ALA A 4 33.50 3.58 -5.38
N THR A 5 32.81 3.85 -4.27
CA THR A 5 31.45 3.37 -4.03
C THR A 5 30.56 4.03 -5.07
N ASP A 6 30.16 3.21 -6.03
CA ASP A 6 29.14 3.47 -7.04
C ASP A 6 27.94 4.19 -6.41
N SER A 7 27.90 5.51 -6.57
CA SER A 7 26.83 6.39 -6.11
C SER A 7 25.76 6.58 -7.20
N GLY A 8 25.63 5.64 -8.14
CA GLY A 8 25.09 5.94 -9.47
C GLY A 8 23.70 5.38 -9.84
N ALA A 9 22.95 4.73 -8.94
CA ALA A 9 21.71 4.05 -9.37
C ALA A 9 20.40 4.53 -8.71
N THR A 10 20.40 5.27 -7.59
CA THR A 10 19.11 5.58 -6.90
C THR A 10 19.14 6.76 -5.92
N ALA A 11 19.97 7.77 -6.15
CA ALA A 11 20.12 8.90 -5.21
C ALA A 11 19.26 10.15 -5.50
N GLU A 12 18.41 10.16 -6.54
CA GLU A 12 17.43 11.22 -6.77
C GLU A 12 16.03 10.72 -6.39
N ALA A 13 15.62 10.97 -5.15
CA ALA A 13 14.26 10.68 -4.72
C ALA A 13 13.30 11.68 -5.40
N PRO A 14 12.25 11.22 -6.11
CA PRO A 14 11.37 12.12 -6.85
C PRO A 14 10.72 13.15 -5.92
N SER A 15 10.65 14.39 -6.40
CA SER A 15 10.10 15.52 -5.64
C SER A 15 8.67 15.24 -5.17
N LEU A 16 8.28 15.85 -4.05
CA LEU A 16 6.93 15.66 -3.46
C LEU A 16 5.78 15.89 -4.46
N PRO A 17 5.81 16.93 -5.32
CA PRO A 17 4.77 17.09 -6.34
C PRO A 17 4.72 15.93 -7.33
N TRP A 18 5.87 15.39 -7.74
CA TRP A 18 5.91 14.25 -8.66
C TRP A 18 5.30 12.99 -8.03
N ARG A 19 5.58 12.78 -6.76
CA ARG A 19 4.97 11.69 -5.98
C ARG A 19 3.46 11.88 -5.83
N ALA A 20 3.01 13.09 -5.52
CA ALA A 20 1.60 13.41 -5.38
C ALA A 20 0.83 13.22 -6.70
N LEU A 21 1.38 13.70 -7.81
CA LEU A 21 0.81 13.51 -9.15
C LEU A 21 0.75 12.03 -9.52
N SER A 22 1.83 11.28 -9.26
CA SER A 22 1.87 9.82 -9.49
C SER A 22 0.83 9.08 -8.64
N SER A 23 0.69 9.45 -7.37
CA SER A 23 -0.35 8.87 -6.51
C SER A 23 -1.75 9.22 -7.03
N THR A 24 -1.97 10.47 -7.45
CA THR A 24 -3.27 10.93 -7.97
C THR A 24 -3.69 10.13 -9.19
N THR A 25 -2.79 9.86 -10.13
CA THR A 25 -3.12 9.05 -11.32
C THR A 25 -3.44 7.61 -10.95
N ILE A 26 -2.64 6.99 -10.06
CA ILE A 26 -2.90 5.62 -9.57
C ILE A 26 -4.27 5.53 -8.89
N PHE A 27 -4.56 6.46 -7.96
CA PHE A 27 -5.85 6.51 -7.27
C PHE A 27 -7.00 6.80 -8.23
N GLY A 28 -6.80 7.72 -9.18
CA GLY A 28 -7.80 8.07 -10.19
C GLY A 28 -8.18 6.87 -11.06
N VAL A 29 -7.18 6.16 -11.59
CA VAL A 29 -7.43 4.95 -12.41
C VAL A 29 -8.11 3.86 -11.59
N ALA A 30 -7.62 3.60 -10.37
CA ALA A 30 -8.24 2.61 -9.49
C ALA A 30 -9.69 2.96 -9.17
N ALA A 31 -9.98 4.23 -8.87
CA ALA A 31 -11.33 4.71 -8.59
C ALA A 31 -12.24 4.59 -9.81
N LEU A 32 -11.76 4.97 -11.00
CA LEU A 32 -12.52 4.83 -12.25
C LEU A 32 -12.87 3.37 -12.54
N CYS A 33 -11.88 2.48 -12.53
CA CYS A 33 -12.12 1.05 -12.76
C CYS A 33 -13.10 0.46 -11.74
N ARG A 34 -12.91 0.80 -10.46
CA ARG A 34 -13.75 0.30 -9.38
C ARG A 34 -15.18 0.84 -9.46
N SER A 35 -15.35 2.10 -9.81
CA SER A 35 -16.67 2.70 -10.05
C SER A 35 -17.40 2.03 -11.20
N PHE A 36 -16.71 1.76 -12.32
CA PHE A 36 -17.31 1.04 -13.44
C PHE A 36 -17.78 -0.36 -13.02
N LEU A 37 -16.95 -1.09 -12.28
CA LEU A 37 -17.28 -2.43 -11.82
C LEU A 37 -18.47 -2.45 -10.84
N TYR A 38 -18.64 -1.46 -9.98
CA TYR A 38 -19.75 -1.46 -9.02
C TYR A 38 -21.01 -0.74 -9.50
N VAL A 39 -20.89 0.25 -10.39
CA VAL A 39 -22.02 1.04 -10.89
C VAL A 39 -22.57 0.43 -12.18
N CYS A 40 -21.71 0.01 -13.10
CA CYS A 40 -22.11 -0.48 -14.42
C CYS A 40 -22.14 -2.01 -14.52
N SER A 41 -21.55 -2.72 -13.55
CA SER A 41 -21.50 -4.18 -13.51
C SER A 41 -22.02 -4.73 -12.18
N ARG A 42 -22.42 -6.00 -12.15
CA ARG A 42 -22.73 -6.74 -10.92
C ARG A 42 -21.71 -7.86 -10.71
N PRO A 43 -20.58 -7.57 -10.05
CA PRO A 43 -19.56 -8.57 -9.80
C PRO A 43 -20.02 -9.54 -8.70
N GLU A 44 -20.24 -10.80 -9.06
CA GLU A 44 -20.49 -11.89 -8.12
C GLU A 44 -19.14 -12.37 -7.54
N VAL A 45 -18.98 -12.34 -6.21
CA VAL A 45 -17.77 -12.84 -5.53
C VAL A 45 -18.14 -13.96 -4.57
N HIS A 46 -17.65 -15.17 -4.83
CA HIS A 46 -17.87 -16.31 -3.95
C HIS A 46 -16.73 -16.42 -2.92
N GLY A 47 -17.07 -16.56 -1.64
CA GLY A 47 -16.11 -16.83 -0.57
C GLY A 47 -15.32 -15.62 -0.03
N LEU A 48 -15.67 -14.40 -0.44
CA LEU A 48 -15.06 -13.17 0.11
C LEU A 48 -15.30 -13.05 1.62
N ASP A 49 -16.52 -13.34 2.08
CA ASP A 49 -16.88 -13.23 3.50
C ASP A 49 -16.07 -14.19 4.38
N SER A 50 -15.92 -15.45 3.96
CA SER A 50 -15.07 -16.43 4.67
C SER A 50 -13.61 -15.99 4.71
N PHE A 51 -13.12 -15.32 3.66
CA PHE A 51 -11.78 -14.77 3.66
C PHE A 51 -11.64 -13.55 4.58
N LEU A 52 -12.63 -12.65 4.60
CA LEU A 52 -12.66 -11.51 5.52
C LEU A 52 -12.71 -11.97 6.99
N GLU A 53 -13.48 -12.99 7.30
CA GLU A 53 -13.54 -13.62 8.62
C GLU A 53 -12.17 -14.21 9.03
N LEU A 54 -11.46 -14.85 8.10
CA LEU A 54 -10.09 -15.33 8.33
C LEU A 54 -9.07 -14.21 8.50
N LEU A 55 -9.27 -13.04 7.86
CA LEU A 55 -8.42 -11.88 8.07
C LEU A 55 -8.70 -11.21 9.41
N ASP A 56 -9.97 -11.09 9.79
CA ASP A 56 -10.41 -10.46 11.04
C ASP A 56 -9.96 -11.27 12.26
N SER A 57 -10.07 -12.60 12.20
CA SER A 57 -9.52 -13.50 13.24
C SER A 57 -8.00 -13.37 13.43
N ARG A 58 -7.26 -12.85 12.44
CA ARG A 58 -5.80 -12.61 12.49
C ARG A 58 -5.43 -11.15 12.75
N ALA A 59 -6.42 -10.26 12.86
CA ALA A 59 -6.21 -8.84 13.14
C ALA A 59 -5.80 -8.60 14.60
N ASP A 60 -6.05 -9.55 15.50
CA ASP A 60 -5.73 -9.43 16.91
C ASP A 60 -4.21 -9.30 17.15
N PRO A 61 -3.73 -8.13 17.59
CA PRO A 61 -2.31 -7.88 17.82
C PRO A 61 -1.76 -8.64 19.03
N THR A 62 -2.62 -9.14 19.93
CA THR A 62 -2.23 -9.84 21.16
C THR A 62 -1.87 -11.30 20.93
N GLN A 63 -2.37 -11.92 19.87
CA GLN A 63 -1.99 -13.28 19.44
C GLN A 63 -0.74 -13.32 18.55
N ARG A 64 -0.17 -12.16 18.23
CA ARG A 64 1.00 -12.07 17.35
C ARG A 64 2.28 -12.25 18.16
N THR A 65 2.80 -13.48 18.22
CA THR A 65 4.20 -13.75 18.62
C THR A 65 5.12 -13.13 17.56
N ARG A 66 5.49 -11.85 17.75
CA ARG A 66 6.29 -11.05 16.82
C ARG A 66 7.74 -11.52 16.81
N GLY A 67 8.04 -12.53 15.99
CA GLY A 67 9.35 -12.66 15.40
C GLY A 67 9.45 -11.73 14.18
N LEU A 68 10.15 -10.60 14.31
CA LEU A 68 10.86 -9.94 13.21
C LEU A 68 10.04 -9.29 12.06
N LEU A 69 9.13 -8.33 12.33
CA LEU A 69 8.54 -7.47 11.28
C LEU A 69 8.38 -6.00 11.71
N THR A 70 9.30 -5.47 12.51
CA THR A 70 9.34 -4.06 12.88
C THR A 70 10.48 -3.37 12.13
N GLY A 71 10.19 -2.87 10.94
CA GLY A 71 11.11 -2.04 10.15
C GLY A 71 10.41 -1.33 8.99
N THR A 72 9.45 -1.99 8.34
CA THR A 72 8.87 -1.49 7.06
C THR A 72 7.36 -1.24 7.10
N LEU A 73 6.59 -1.99 7.89
CA LEU A 73 5.13 -1.82 7.98
C LEU A 73 4.63 -0.56 8.71
N PRO A 74 5.22 -0.11 9.84
CA PRO A 74 4.70 1.08 10.51
C PRO A 74 4.91 2.35 9.68
N PHE A 75 5.87 2.36 8.75
CA PHE A 75 6.11 3.47 7.84
C PHE A 75 5.03 3.58 6.76
N PHE A 76 4.58 2.45 6.19
CA PHE A 76 3.55 2.44 5.15
C PHE A 76 2.18 2.87 5.69
N VAL A 77 1.80 2.38 6.88
CA VAL A 77 0.54 2.78 7.53
C VAL A 77 0.55 4.27 7.91
N ARG A 78 1.69 4.77 8.41
CA ARG A 78 1.82 6.17 8.86
C ARG A 78 1.99 7.15 7.70
N LEU A 79 2.58 6.73 6.57
CA LEU A 79 2.65 7.51 5.34
C LEU A 79 1.29 7.56 4.62
N TRP A 80 0.55 6.45 4.59
CA TRP A 80 -0.78 6.41 3.99
C TRP A 80 -1.81 7.21 4.81
N LEU A 81 -1.77 7.12 6.14
CA LEU A 81 -2.65 7.88 7.03
C LEU A 81 -2.26 9.37 7.12
N GLY A 82 -0.97 9.70 7.03
CA GLY A 82 -0.48 11.08 7.05
C GLY A 82 -0.72 11.89 5.76
N CYS A 83 -1.00 11.22 4.64
CA CYS A 83 -1.44 11.90 3.40
C CYS A 83 -2.94 12.19 3.36
N LEU A 84 -3.72 11.71 4.34
CA LEU A 84 -5.17 11.89 4.41
C LEU A 84 -5.59 12.92 5.48
N GLY A 85 -4.64 13.62 6.11
CA GLY A 85 -4.85 14.65 7.13
C GLY A 85 -4.30 16.00 6.71
#